data_AF-A0A9P6ILX7-F1
#
_entry.id   AF-A0A9P6ILX7-F1
#
_cell.length_a   1.000
_cell.length_b   1.000
_cell.length_c   1.000
_cell.angle_alpha   90.00
_cell.angle_beta   90.00
_cell.angle_gamma   90.00
#
_symmetry.space_group_name_H-M   'P 1'
#
loop_
_entity.id
_entity.type
_entity.pdbx_description
1 polymer ?
#
loop_
_entity_poly.entity_id
_entity_poly.type
_entity_poly.pdbx_seq_one_letter_code
_entity_poly.pdbx_strand_id
1 'polypeptide(L)' 'MDKEFFKHIVKNRADPSSNSVRNPIPDYYGEKIKSVSEYRAWLRKQREYRRKSQFYVGVD' A
#
# COMPACT_ATOMS: atom_id res chain seq x y z
N MET A 1 -4.33 8.71 17.74
CA MET A 1 -4.37 8.31 16.31
C MET A 1 -5.76 7.77 16.04
N ASP A 2 -6.41 8.24 14.98
CA ASP A 2 -7.82 7.96 14.73
C ASP A 2 -8.04 6.46 14.41
N LYS A 3 -8.85 5.77 15.22
CA LYS A 3 -9.09 4.32 15.09
C LYS A 3 -9.70 3.97 13.74
N GLU A 4 -10.50 4.87 13.17
CA GLU A 4 -11.12 4.68 11.87
C GLU A 4 -10.10 4.79 10.75
N PHE A 5 -9.22 5.80 10.81
CA PHE A 5 -8.10 5.93 9.89
C PHE A 5 -7.21 4.69 9.87
N PHE A 6 -6.87 4.15 11.04
CA PHE A 6 -6.05 2.93 11.10
C PHE A 6 -6.75 1.72 10.44
N LYS A 7 -8.06 1.55 10.64
CA LYS A 7 -8.84 0.51 9.93
C LYS A 7 -8.77 0.68 8.41
N HIS A 8 -8.84 1.92 7.93
CA HIS A 8 -8.69 2.21 6.51
C HIS A 8 -7.30 1.87 5.97
N ILE A 9 -6.23 2.16 6.71
CA ILE A 9 -4.85 1.78 6.35
C ILE A 9 -4.72 0.26 6.27
N VAL A 10 -5.12 -0.47 7.30
CA VAL A 10 -5.02 -1.94 7.34
C VAL A 10 -5.77 -2.59 6.17
N LYS A 11 -6.96 -2.08 5.81
CA LYS A 11 -7.75 -2.59 4.68
C LYS A 11 -7.08 -2.35 3.31
N ASN A 12 -6.34 -1.25 3.16
CA ASN A 12 -5.86 -0.79 1.86
C ASN A 12 -4.36 -0.98 1.63
N ARG A 13 -3.58 -1.28 2.67
CA ARG A 13 -2.14 -1.52 2.52
C ARG A 13 -1.88 -2.75 1.63
N ALA A 14 -0.78 -2.71 0.90
CA ALA A 14 -0.25 -3.84 0.16
C ALA A 14 0.21 -4.94 1.13
N ASP A 15 0.16 -6.19 0.67
CA ASP A 15 0.60 -7.33 1.44
C ASP A 15 2.13 -7.26 1.65
N PRO A 16 2.62 -7.20 2.89
CA PRO A 16 4.04 -7.06 3.15
C PRO A 16 4.84 -8.34 2.79
N SER A 17 4.18 -9.48 2.57
CA SER A 17 4.84 -10.69 2.09
C SER A 17 5.25 -10.60 0.61
N SER A 18 4.60 -9.71 -0.16
CA SER A 18 4.93 -9.46 -1.57
C SER A 18 6.11 -8.48 -1.77
N ASN A 19 6.90 -8.26 -0.72
CA ASN A 19 8.05 -7.37 -0.73
C ASN A 19 9.16 -7.94 -1.63
N SER A 20 9.61 -7.12 -2.58
CA SER A 20 10.77 -7.43 -3.42
C SER A 20 11.79 -6.33 -3.26
N VAL A 21 13.08 -6.68 -3.34
CA VAL A 21 14.20 -5.71 -3.35
C VAL A 21 14.00 -4.64 -4.43
N ARG A 22 13.30 -4.97 -5.53
CA ARG A 22 12.98 -4.04 -6.63
C ARG A 22 11.71 -3.22 -6.39
N ASN A 23 10.85 -3.63 -5.46
CA ASN A 23 9.57 -2.97 -5.18
C ASN A 23 9.36 -2.89 -3.65
N PRO A 24 10.09 -1.98 -2.97
CA PRO A 24 9.99 -1.83 -1.53
C PRO A 24 8.57 -1.39 -1.15
N ILE A 25 8.02 -1.99 -0.09
CA ILE A 25 6.68 -1.65 0.41
C ILE A 25 6.57 -0.13 0.62
N PRO A 26 5.60 0.53 -0.02
CA PRO A 26 5.35 1.93 0.22
C PRO A 26 4.70 2.13 1.59
N ASP A 27 5.41 2.77 2.51
CA ASP A 27 4.93 3.29 3.81
C ASP A 27 3.77 2.47 4.40
N TYR A 28 4.13 1.38 5.07
CA TYR A 28 3.23 0.30 5.46
C TYR A 28 2.12 0.74 6.44
N TYR A 29 2.38 1.78 7.24
CA TYR A 29 1.43 2.32 8.22
C TYR A 29 0.85 3.69 7.82
N GLY A 30 1.27 4.25 6.68
CA GLY A 30 0.81 5.58 6.26
C GLY A 30 1.37 6.71 7.15
N GLU A 31 2.57 6.52 7.71
CA GLU A 31 3.24 7.47 8.63
C GLU A 31 3.46 8.85 7.99
N LYS A 32 3.55 8.91 6.66
CA LYS A 32 3.76 10.15 5.89
C LYS A 32 2.46 10.86 5.50
N ILE A 33 1.29 10.30 5.83
CA ILE A 33 -0.01 10.87 5.46
C ILE A 33 -0.38 11.94 6.48
N LYS A 34 -0.34 13.21 6.05
CA LYS A 34 -0.73 14.38 6.85
C LYS A 34 -1.97 15.08 6.29
N SER A 35 -2.47 14.64 5.13
CA SER A 35 -3.62 15.22 4.44
C SER A 35 -4.45 14.19 3.67
N VAL A 36 -5.70 14.55 3.34
CA VAL A 36 -6.58 13.73 2.49
C VAL A 36 -5.99 13.54 1.09
N SER A 37 -5.30 14.55 0.55
CA SER A 37 -4.63 14.45 -0.75
C SER A 37 -3.55 13.37 -0.74
N GLU A 38 -2.69 13.36 0.29
CA GLU A 38 -1.66 12.34 0.48
C GLU A 38 -2.27 10.96 0.71
N TYR A 39 -3.39 10.86 1.44
CA TYR A 39 -4.11 9.59 1.61
C TYR A 39 -4.60 9.04 0.26
N ARG A 40 -5.17 9.89 -0.62
CA ARG A 40 -5.59 9.47 -1.98
C ARG A 40 -4.41 9.08 -2.86
N ALA A 41 -3.27 9.75 -2.74
CA ALA A 41 -2.04 9.37 -3.44
C ALA A 41 -1.51 8.03 -2.94
N TRP A 42 -1.50 7.82 -1.62
CA TRP A 42 -1.12 6.55 -0.99
C TRP A 42 -2.00 5.40 -1.49
N LEU A 43 -3.33 5.57 -1.51
CA LEU A 43 -4.26 4.56 -2.06
C LEU A 43 -3.96 4.19 -3.51
N ARG A 44 -3.56 5.15 -4.36
CA ARG A 44 -3.15 4.87 -5.74
C ARG A 44 -1.90 3.99 -5.78
N LYS A 45 -0.90 4.32 -4.96
CA LYS A 45 0.35 3.56 -4.88
C LYS A 45 0.12 2.13 -4.39
N GLN A 46 -0.73 1.94 -3.37
CA GLN A 46 -1.10 0.60 -2.90
C GLN A 46 -1.78 -0.24 -3.99
N ARG A 47 -2.69 0.36 -4.79
CA ARG A 47 -3.32 -0.33 -5.94
C ARG A 47 -2.33 -0.71 -7.03
N GLU A 48 -1.39 0.18 -7.35
CA GLU A 48 -0.34 -0.10 -8.33
C GLU A 48 0.54 -1.26 -7.86
N TYR A 49 0.90 -1.29 -6.57
CA TYR A 49 1.66 -2.37 -5.97
C TYR A 49 0.95 -3.72 -6.09
N ARG A 50 -0.34 -3.78 -5.74
CA ARG A 50 -1.18 -5.00 -5.87
C ARG A 50 -1.30 -5.48 -7.32
N ARG A 51 -1.39 -4.57 -8.29
CA ARG A 51 -1.38 -4.95 -9.71
C ARG A 51 -0.05 -5.56 -10.11
N LYS A 52 1.07 -4.92 -9.76
CA LYS A 52 2.42 -5.41 -10.09
C LYS A 52 2.70 -6.77 -9.44
N SER A 53 2.25 -7.01 -8.21
CA SER A 53 2.43 -8.31 -7.56
C SER A 53 1.61 -9.41 -8.24
N GLN A 54 0.38 -9.13 -8.67
CA GLN A 54 -0.44 -10.09 -9.43
C GLN A 54 0.19 -10.48 -10.77
N PHE A 55 0.76 -9.52 -11.51
CA PHE A 55 1.43 -9.83 -12.78
C PHE A 55 2.68 -10.69 -12.59
N TYR A 56 3.40 -10.55 -11.49
CA TYR A 56 4.58 -11.39 -11.21
C TYR A 56 4.24 -12.83 -10.82
N VAL A 57 3.04 -13.08 -10.27
CA VAL A 57 2.59 -14.44 -9.87
C VAL A 57 1.95 -15.21 -11.05
N GLY A 58 1.70 -14.55 -12.18
CA GLY A 58 1.08 -15.16 -13.37
C GLY A 58 2.05 -15.49 -14.51
N VAL A 59 3.35 -15.51 -14.25
CA VAL A 59 4.38 -15.94 -15.22
C VAL A 59 5.05 -17.20 -14.67
N ASP A 60 4.36 -18.33 -14.81
CA ASP A 60 4.91 -19.69 -14.78
C ASP A 60 4.47 -20.40 -16.07
#